data_AF-A0A0R3LE96-F1
#
_entry.id   AF-A0A0R3LE96-F1
#
_cell.length_a   1.000
_cell.length_b   1.000
_cell.length_c   1.000
_cell.angle_alpha   90.00
_cell.angle_beta   90.00
_cell.angle_gamma   90.00
#
_symmetry.space_group_name_H-M   'P 1'
#
loop_
_entity.id
_entity.type
_entity.pdbx_description
1 polymer ?
#
loop_
_entity_poly.entity_id
_entity_poly.type
_entity_poly.pdbx_seq_one_letter_code
_entity_poly.pdbx_strand_id
1 'polypeptide(L)'
;MSQAKRELDAWNNLRSRLENLACEVEAIEYDGDRDAYVSKEDTDAERHAYARLTRMHRLGLIDFPLDEVKDLMEDVLDGARMESYGV
;
A
#
# COMPACT_ATOMS: atom_id res chain seq x y z
N MET A 1 -15.88 -11.76 -19.22
CA MET A 1 -14.82 -11.11 -18.41
C MET A 1 -13.56 -11.95 -18.57
N SER A 2 -12.45 -11.40 -19.10
CA SER A 2 -11.24 -12.19 -19.40
C SER A 2 -10.48 -12.57 -18.12
N GLN A 3 -9.59 -13.56 -18.22
CA GLN A 3 -8.70 -13.96 -17.12
C GLN A 3 -7.76 -12.82 -16.72
N ALA A 4 -7.16 -12.14 -17.70
CA ALA A 4 -6.29 -10.98 -17.49
C ALA A 4 -7.00 -9.82 -16.74
N LYS A 5 -8.30 -9.60 -17.01
CA LYS A 5 -9.06 -8.56 -16.29
C LYS A 5 -9.27 -8.92 -14.82
N ARG A 6 -9.57 -10.17 -14.50
CA ARG A 6 -9.77 -10.63 -13.12
C ARG A 6 -8.50 -10.54 -12.29
N GLU A 7 -7.37 -10.85 -12.91
CA GLU A 7 -6.06 -10.72 -12.29
C GLU A 7 -5.73 -9.25 -11.99
N LEU A 8 -5.93 -8.37 -12.97
CA LEU A 8 -5.75 -6.92 -12.77
C LEU A 8 -6.67 -6.37 -11.67
N ASP A 9 -7.94 -6.77 -11.65
CA ASP A 9 -8.90 -6.36 -10.63
C ASP A 9 -8.46 -6.84 -9.23
N ALA A 10 -7.86 -8.04 -9.13
CA ALA A 10 -7.35 -8.58 -7.86
C ALA A 10 -6.14 -7.78 -7.34
N TRP A 11 -5.22 -7.41 -8.23
CA TRP A 11 -4.07 -6.56 -7.91
C TRP A 11 -4.49 -5.15 -7.48
N ASN A 12 -5.44 -4.53 -8.17
CA ASN A 12 -5.97 -3.22 -7.79
C ASN A 12 -6.65 -3.27 -6.41
N ASN A 13 -7.43 -4.31 -6.12
CA ASN A 13 -8.02 -4.50 -4.80
C ASN A 13 -6.97 -4.70 -3.71
N LEU A 14 -5.89 -5.43 -3.99
CA LEU A 14 -4.78 -5.57 -3.05
C LEU A 14 -4.14 -4.21 -2.78
N ARG A 15 -3.82 -3.43 -3.82
CA ARG A 15 -3.24 -2.10 -3.69
C ARG A 15 -4.08 -1.20 -2.78
N SER A 16 -5.39 -1.11 -3.01
CA SER A 16 -6.28 -0.30 -2.16
C SER A 16 -6.31 -0.78 -0.70
N ARG A 17 -6.14 -2.08 -0.44
CA ARG A 17 -6.00 -2.59 0.94
C ARG A 17 -4.66 -2.18 1.56
N LEU A 18 -3.58 -2.12 0.77
CA LEU A 18 -2.27 -1.68 1.25
C LEU A 18 -2.26 -0.17 1.53
N GLU A 19 -2.90 0.65 0.70
CA GLU A 19 -3.08 2.08 0.92
C GLU A 19 -3.83 2.33 2.24
N ASN A 20 -4.94 1.63 2.46
CA ASN A 20 -5.66 1.71 3.73
C ASN A 20 -4.80 1.27 4.92
N LEU A 21 -4.03 0.19 4.77
CA LEU A 21 -3.12 -0.29 5.81
C LEU A 21 -2.04 0.74 6.14
N ALA A 22 -1.46 1.38 5.12
CA ALA A 22 -0.46 2.44 5.28
C ALA A 22 -1.05 3.68 5.97
N CYS A 23 -2.31 4.03 5.69
CA CYS A 23 -3.04 5.06 6.44
C CYS A 23 -3.31 4.66 7.89
N GLU A 24 -3.73 3.43 8.15
CA GLU A 24 -4.02 2.93 9.51
C GLU A 24 -2.81 3.01 10.44
N VAL A 25 -1.61 2.85 9.89
CA VAL A 25 -0.35 2.96 10.65
C VAL A 25 0.29 4.35 10.54
N GLU A 26 -0.41 5.31 9.94
CA GLU A 26 0.03 6.70 9.77
C GLU A 26 1.31 6.86 8.93
N ALA A 27 1.62 5.90 8.05
CA ALA A 27 2.76 6.02 7.12
C ALA A 27 2.46 7.01 5.99
N ILE A 28 1.20 7.04 5.54
CA ILE A 28 0.70 7.98 4.53
C ILE A 28 -0.63 8.58 5.00
N GLU A 29 -1.01 9.72 4.44
CA GLU A 29 -2.34 10.30 4.60
C GLU A 29 -2.93 10.71 3.26
N TYR A 30 -4.27 10.75 3.19
CA TYR A 30 -4.97 11.24 2.02
C TYR A 30 -5.17 12.75 2.13
N ASP A 31 -4.54 13.51 1.24
CA ASP A 31 -4.74 14.94 1.05
C ASP A 31 -5.92 15.17 0.10
N GLY A 32 -7.06 15.57 0.69
CA GLY A 32 -8.29 15.82 -0.05
C GLY A 32 -8.26 17.07 -0.94
N ASP A 33 -7.32 18.00 -0.73
CA ASP A 33 -7.18 19.18 -1.59
C ASP A 33 -6.47 18.82 -2.90
N ARG A 34 -5.57 17.82 -2.84
CA ARG A 34 -4.79 17.33 -3.99
C ARG A 34 -5.35 16.04 -4.61
N ASP A 35 -6.35 15.42 -3.98
CA ASP A 35 -6.87 14.09 -4.34
C ASP A 35 -5.74 13.04 -4.44
N ALA A 36 -4.81 13.07 -3.48
CA ALA A 36 -3.59 12.27 -3.51
C ALA A 36 -3.22 11.74 -2.12
N TYR A 37 -2.47 10.64 -2.08
CA TYR A 37 -1.82 10.19 -0.84
C TYR A 37 -0.45 10.86 -0.70
N VAL A 38 -0.13 11.36 0.49
CA VAL A 38 1.14 12.00 0.82
C VAL A 38 1.83 11.27 1.98
N SER A 39 3.15 11.22 1.95
CA SER A 39 3.97 10.60 3.01
C SER A 39 3.97 11.46 4.28
N LYS A 40 3.89 10.82 5.44
CA LYS A 40 4.04 11.47 6.76
C LYS A 40 5.47 11.56 7.27
N GLU A 41 6.45 11.05 6.52
CA GLU A 41 7.87 11.00 6.90
C GLU A 41 8.14 10.34 8.28
N ASP A 42 7.31 9.38 8.71
CA ASP A 42 7.52 8.60 9.92
C ASP A 42 8.14 7.23 9.59
N THR A 43 9.42 7.07 9.94
CA THR A 43 10.18 5.83 9.69
C THR A 43 9.65 4.64 10.50
N ASP A 44 9.09 4.89 11.69
CA ASP A 44 8.52 3.85 12.54
C ASP A 44 7.16 3.39 11.98
N ALA A 45 6.39 4.29 11.38
CA ALA A 45 5.13 3.97 10.70
C ALA A 45 5.33 3.05 9.49
N GLU A 46 6.33 3.29 8.65
CA GLU A 46 6.67 2.41 7.53
C GLU A 46 7.03 1.00 8.02
N ARG A 47 7.86 0.92 9.07
CA ARG A 47 8.21 -0.36 9.69
C ARG A 47 6.97 -1.08 10.23
N HIS A 48 6.02 -0.35 10.83
CA HIS A 48 4.75 -0.90 11.27
C HIS A 48 3.87 -1.39 10.10
N ALA A 49 3.88 -0.70 8.96
CA ALA A 49 3.19 -1.14 7.74
C ALA A 49 3.67 -2.53 7.31
N TYR A 50 4.99 -2.71 7.15
CA TYR A 50 5.59 -3.99 6.76
C TYR A 50 5.40 -5.11 7.80
N ALA A 51 5.44 -4.77 9.09
CA ALA A 51 5.19 -5.74 10.16
C ALA A 51 3.74 -6.25 10.12
N ARG A 52 2.77 -5.34 9.93
CA ARG A 52 1.35 -5.69 9.85
C ARG A 52 1.02 -6.43 8.55
N LEU A 53 1.64 -6.04 7.44
CA LEU A 53 1.59 -6.75 6.16
C LEU A 53 2.04 -8.20 6.30
N THR A 54 3.22 -8.42 6.88
CA THR A 54 3.77 -9.75 7.12
C THR A 54 2.85 -10.60 8.00
N ARG A 55 2.22 -9.98 9.01
CA ARG A 55 1.23 -10.65 9.84
C ARG A 55 -0.03 -11.04 9.05
N MET A 56 -0.56 -10.16 8.20
CA MET A 56 -1.72 -10.46 7.37
C MET A 56 -1.46 -11.61 6.39
N HIS A 57 -0.26 -11.63 5.77
CA HIS A 57 0.15 -12.74 4.91
C HIS A 57 0.27 -14.06 5.70
N ARG A 58 0.88 -14.05 6.89
CA ARG A 58 0.96 -15.24 7.75
C ARG A 58 -0.40 -15.78 8.19
N LEU A 59 -1.40 -14.91 8.30
CA LEU A 59 -2.78 -15.29 8.63
C LEU A 59 -3.59 -15.76 7.42
N GLY A 60 -3.02 -15.76 6.20
CA GLY A 60 -3.71 -16.15 4.98
C GLY A 60 -4.78 -15.13 4.54
N LEU A 61 -4.63 -13.85 4.91
CA LEU A 61 -5.55 -12.78 4.49
C LEU A 61 -5.19 -12.16 3.13
N ILE A 62 -4.05 -12.57 2.59
CA ILE A 62 -3.49 -12.12 1.32
C ILE A 62 -3.05 -13.39 0.58
N ASP A 63 -3.68 -13.65 -0.56
CA ASP A 63 -3.45 -14.86 -1.37
C ASP A 63 -2.32 -14.69 -2.41
N PHE A 64 -1.54 -13.62 -2.27
CA PHE A 64 -0.43 -13.25 -3.16
C PHE A 64 0.91 -13.54 -2.49
N PRO A 65 1.99 -13.80 -3.27
CA PRO A 65 3.32 -14.01 -2.73
C PRO A 65 3.80 -12.85 -1.87
N LEU A 66 4.38 -13.13 -0.69
CA LEU A 66 4.83 -12.09 0.24
C LEU A 66 5.78 -11.06 -0.39
N ASP A 67 6.68 -11.49 -1.27
CA ASP A 67 7.66 -10.60 -1.89
C ASP A 67 6.96 -9.60 -2.83
N GLU A 68 6.05 -10.06 -3.70
CA GLU A 68 5.26 -9.16 -4.57
C GLU A 68 4.37 -8.21 -3.78
N VAL A 69 3.84 -8.66 -2.65
CA VAL A 69 3.01 -7.84 -1.76
C VAL A 69 3.86 -6.76 -1.05
N LYS A 70 5.13 -7.06 -0.74
CA LYS A 70 6.07 -6.08 -0.18
C LYS A 70 6.49 -5.06 -1.23
N ASP A 71 6.81 -5.51 -2.44
CA ASP A 71 7.14 -4.63 -3.56
C ASP A 71 5.97 -3.66 -3.82
N LEU A 72 4.72 -4.15 -3.79
CA LEU A 72 3.55 -3.29 -3.93
C LEU A 72 3.36 -2.32 -2.76
N MET A 73 3.73 -2.70 -1.53
CA MET A 73 3.72 -1.79 -0.39
C MET A 73 4.78 -0.69 -0.56
N GLU A 74 5.96 -1.04 -1.05
CA GLU A 74 7.02 -0.08 -1.36
C GLU A 74 6.55 0.92 -2.42
N ASP A 75 5.93 0.45 -3.50
CA ASP A 75 5.33 1.31 -4.53
C ASP A 75 4.29 2.29 -3.98
N VAL A 76 3.47 1.86 -3.03
CA VAL A 76 2.47 2.72 -2.36
C VAL A 76 3.14 3.82 -1.55
N LEU A 77 4.17 3.48 -0.77
CA LEU A 77 4.90 4.43 0.05
C LEU A 77 5.71 5.42 -0.81
N ASP A 78 6.37 4.92 -1.85
CA ASP A 78 7.13 5.74 -2.79
C ASP A 78 6.23 6.68 -3.59
N GLY A 79 5.07 6.19 -4.05
CA GLY A 79 4.06 7.04 -4.69
C GLY A 79 3.66 8.21 -3.80
N ALA A 80 3.41 7.95 -2.51
CA ALA A 80 3.06 9.00 -1.56
C ALA A 80 4.21 9.99 -1.30
N ARG A 81 5.47 9.53 -1.32
CA ARG A 81 6.64 10.43 -1.21
C ARG A 81 6.76 11.33 -2.44
N MET A 82 6.61 10.79 -3.65
CA MET A 82 6.70 11.59 -4.88
C MET A 82 5.65 12.71 -4.90
N GLU A 83 4.42 12.38 -4.49
CA GLU A 83 3.34 13.36 -4.35
C GLU A 83 3.68 14.44 -3.30
N SER A 84 4.26 14.08 -2.15
CA SER A 84 4.70 15.07 -1.14
C SER A 84 5.65 16.13 -1.70
N TYR A 85 6.50 15.79 -2.67
CA TYR A 85 7.46 16.72 -3.27
C TYR A 85 6.95 17.44 -4.53
N GLY A 86 5.72 17.16 -4.99
CA GLY A 86 5.09 17.84 -6.13
C GLY A 86 5.81 17.64 -7.46
N VAL A 87 6.36 16.44 -7.66
CA VAL A 87 7.07 16.04 -8.89
C VAL A 87 6.10 15.50 -9.93
#